data_AF-A0A1G3ZPX2-F1
#
_entry.id   AF-A0A1G3ZPX2-F1
#
_cell.length_a   1.000
_cell.length_b   1.000
_cell.length_c   1.000
_cell.angle_alpha   90.00
_cell.angle_beta   90.00
_cell.angle_gamma   90.00
#
_symmetry.space_group_name_H-M   'P 1'
#
loop_
_entity.id
_entity.type
_entity.pdbx_description
1 polymer ?
#
loop_
_entity_poly.entity_id
_entity_poly.type
_entity_poly.pdbx_seq_one_letter_code
_entity_poly.pdbx_strand_id
1 'polypeptide(L)'
;MAPFAQRKLHIDDLPWETWASPKGRFRGSSKELSISLGAKRNTPAGLGGHPFDLELGKLAPGECPCPFHSHAAQWELYVFLAGTGTVRTDAGDTPVGAGDGVLHPPAKAHQFTNTGATDLLYYLIADNPPVDHWHYPDSGKRGLREPRMFFRPHEADYWDGEE
;
A
#
# COMPACT_ATOMS: atom_id res chain seq x y z
N MET A 1 -12.44 23.09 2.11
CA MET A 1 -13.09 21.85 2.59
C MET A 1 -14.06 22.18 3.71
N ALA A 2 -15.12 21.38 3.89
CA ALA A 2 -16.02 21.52 5.03
C ALA A 2 -15.27 21.33 6.38
N PRO A 3 -15.78 21.91 7.48
CA PRO A 3 -15.30 21.62 8.83
C PRO A 3 -15.32 20.12 9.12
N PHE A 4 -14.37 19.61 9.91
CA PHE A 4 -14.25 18.17 10.19
C PHE A 4 -15.55 17.53 10.70
N ALA A 5 -16.30 18.22 11.57
CA ALA A 5 -17.57 17.74 12.11
C ALA A 5 -18.67 17.50 11.06
N GLN A 6 -18.50 18.00 9.82
CA GLN A 6 -19.46 17.87 8.73
C GLN A 6 -18.93 16.99 7.59
N ARG A 7 -17.71 16.45 7.71
CA ARG A 7 -17.12 15.61 6.66
C ARG A 7 -17.74 14.22 6.72
N LYS A 8 -18.58 13.94 5.72
CA LYS A 8 -19.20 12.64 5.46
C LYS A 8 -19.19 12.44 3.95
N LEU A 9 -19.00 11.19 3.52
CA LEU A 9 -19.19 10.75 2.15
C LEU A 9 -19.95 9.42 2.14
N HIS A 10 -20.60 9.10 1.03
CA HIS A 10 -21.06 7.75 0.76
C HIS A 10 -20.00 7.08 -0.13
N ILE A 11 -19.47 5.92 0.28
CA ILE A 11 -18.32 5.30 -0.40
C ILE A 11 -18.66 4.97 -1.86
N ASP A 12 -19.91 4.56 -2.14
CA ASP A 12 -20.33 4.23 -3.51
C ASP A 12 -20.39 5.43 -4.45
N ASP A 13 -20.51 6.65 -3.92
CA ASP A 13 -20.54 7.88 -4.72
C ASP A 13 -19.13 8.30 -5.17
N LEU A 14 -18.08 7.73 -4.59
CA LEU A 14 -16.71 7.99 -5.02
C LEU A 14 -16.39 7.24 -6.31
N PRO A 15 -15.71 7.88 -7.28
CA PRO A 15 -15.24 7.20 -8.47
C PRO A 15 -14.14 6.20 -8.11
N TRP A 16 -14.05 5.12 -8.88
CA TRP A 16 -12.89 4.25 -8.85
C TRP A 16 -11.74 4.89 -9.64
N GLU A 17 -10.58 5.04 -9.01
CA GLU A 17 -9.35 5.45 -9.68
C GLU A 17 -8.55 4.20 -10.05
N THR A 18 -8.44 3.93 -11.36
CA THR A 18 -7.69 2.78 -11.87
C THR A 18 -6.29 3.19 -12.28
N TRP A 19 -5.32 2.36 -11.93
CA TRP A 19 -3.92 2.58 -12.29
C TRP A 19 -3.27 1.27 -12.74
N ALA A 20 -2.20 1.39 -13.53
CA ALA A 20 -1.40 0.25 -13.97
C ALA A 20 0.07 0.65 -14.12
N SER A 21 0.97 -0.28 -13.80
CA SER A 21 2.38 -0.19 -14.16
C SER A 21 2.56 -0.13 -15.68
N PRO A 22 3.68 0.40 -16.20
CA PRO A 22 3.88 0.57 -17.65
C PRO A 22 3.75 -0.71 -18.48
N LYS A 23 4.03 -1.87 -17.89
CA LYS A 23 3.89 -3.19 -18.54
C LYS A 23 2.60 -3.92 -18.11
N GLY A 24 1.72 -3.28 -17.36
CA GLY A 24 0.48 -3.82 -16.84
C GLY A 24 0.62 -4.86 -15.73
N ARG A 25 1.80 -5.42 -15.45
CA ARG A 25 1.97 -6.50 -14.44
C ARG A 25 1.33 -6.18 -13.09
N PHE A 26 1.54 -4.97 -12.59
CA PHE A 26 0.87 -4.45 -11.41
C PHE A 26 -0.22 -3.47 -11.81
N ARG A 27 -1.39 -3.59 -11.22
CA ARG A 27 -2.58 -2.76 -11.48
C ARG A 27 -3.63 -2.97 -10.41
N GLY A 28 -4.59 -2.06 -10.36
CA GLY A 28 -5.77 -2.16 -9.53
C GLY A 28 -6.62 -0.90 -9.64
N SER A 29 -7.73 -0.89 -8.89
CA SER A 29 -8.57 0.28 -8.72
C SER A 29 -8.70 0.61 -7.24
N SER A 30 -8.82 1.89 -6.92
CA SER A 30 -8.91 2.36 -5.53
C SER A 30 -9.95 3.45 -5.35
N LYS A 31 -10.44 3.59 -4.11
CA LYS A 31 -11.14 4.77 -3.59
C LYS A 31 -10.37 5.26 -2.37
N GLU A 32 -9.79 6.44 -2.50
CA GLU A 32 -8.92 7.06 -1.51
C GLU A 32 -9.76 7.76 -0.42
N LEU A 33 -10.22 7.00 0.59
CA LEU A 33 -11.22 7.49 1.55
C LEU A 33 -10.65 8.59 2.46
N SER A 34 -9.43 8.40 2.96
CA SER A 34 -8.77 9.41 3.79
C SER A 34 -8.56 10.72 3.02
N ILE A 35 -8.12 10.66 1.77
CA ILE A 35 -7.99 11.85 0.89
C ILE A 35 -9.35 12.49 0.63
N SER A 36 -10.37 11.69 0.31
CA SER A 36 -11.73 12.18 0.07
C SER A 36 -12.35 12.85 1.31
N LEU A 37 -11.93 12.41 2.51
CA LEU A 37 -12.29 13.02 3.80
C LEU A 37 -11.32 14.15 4.23
N GLY A 38 -10.36 14.49 3.39
CA GLY A 38 -9.53 15.69 3.52
C GLY A 38 -8.14 15.54 4.09
N ALA A 39 -7.60 14.32 4.10
CA ALA A 39 -6.18 14.14 4.29
C ALA A 39 -5.41 14.75 3.11
N LYS A 40 -4.32 15.45 3.41
CA LYS A 40 -3.29 15.75 2.41
C LYS A 40 -2.42 14.51 2.20
N ARG A 41 -2.29 14.07 0.95
CA ARG A 41 -1.48 12.90 0.58
C ARG A 41 -0.04 13.06 1.07
N ASN A 42 0.54 11.98 1.59
CA ASN A 42 1.94 11.91 2.04
C ASN A 42 2.38 13.06 2.96
N THR A 43 1.45 13.58 3.76
CA THR A 43 1.69 14.71 4.66
C THR A 43 1.61 14.23 6.10
N PRO A 44 2.50 14.65 7.01
CA PRO A 44 2.37 14.34 8.44
C PRO A 44 1.05 14.84 9.03
N ALA A 45 0.53 14.15 10.05
CA ALA A 45 -0.75 14.49 10.68
C ALA A 45 -0.82 15.98 11.13
N GLY A 46 0.27 16.49 11.72
CA GLY A 46 0.35 17.89 12.16
C GLY A 46 0.33 18.94 11.04
N LEU A 47 0.47 18.54 9.77
CA LEU A 47 0.52 19.42 8.60
C LEU A 47 -0.69 19.23 7.65
N GLY A 48 -1.69 18.47 8.09
CA GLY A 48 -2.94 18.23 7.36
C GLY A 48 -3.05 16.83 6.75
N GLY A 49 -2.13 15.92 7.04
CA GLY A 49 -2.39 14.49 6.86
C GLY A 49 -3.37 13.96 7.90
N HIS A 50 -3.85 12.74 7.70
CA HIS A 50 -4.51 11.97 8.74
C HIS A 50 -3.49 11.09 9.47
N PRO A 51 -3.76 10.65 10.72
CA PRO A 51 -2.88 9.74 11.46
C PRO A 51 -2.89 8.31 10.91
N PHE A 52 -3.75 8.03 9.92
CA PHE A 52 -3.78 6.82 9.14
C PHE A 52 -4.33 7.13 7.75
N ASP A 53 -3.97 6.28 6.79
CA ASP A 53 -4.61 6.22 5.49
C ASP A 53 -5.65 5.11 5.47
N LEU A 54 -6.72 5.33 4.72
CA LEU A 54 -7.77 4.34 4.48
C LEU A 54 -8.14 4.38 3.00
N GLU A 55 -7.93 3.24 2.35
CA GLU A 55 -8.25 3.02 0.94
C GLU A 55 -9.19 1.82 0.83
N LEU A 56 -10.23 1.94 0.00
CA LEU A 56 -10.97 0.78 -0.51
C LEU A 56 -10.37 0.37 -1.85
N GLY A 57 -9.70 -0.77 -1.88
CA GLY A 57 -9.06 -1.31 -3.07
C GLY A 57 -9.88 -2.41 -3.74
N LYS A 58 -9.63 -2.58 -5.04
CA LYS A 58 -10.23 -3.60 -5.88
C LYS A 58 -9.23 -4.17 -6.88
N LEU A 59 -9.25 -5.48 -7.02
CA LEU A 59 -8.46 -6.23 -7.99
C LEU A 59 -9.37 -7.17 -8.77
N ALA A 60 -9.31 -7.12 -10.10
CA ALA A 60 -9.92 -8.12 -10.97
C ALA A 60 -9.14 -9.45 -10.90
N PRO A 61 -9.71 -10.58 -11.39
CA PRO A 61 -9.02 -11.86 -11.41
C PRO A 61 -7.62 -11.80 -12.04
N GLY A 62 -6.63 -12.32 -11.32
CA GLY A 62 -5.21 -12.32 -11.72
C GLY A 62 -4.46 -11.00 -11.49
N GLU A 63 -5.09 -9.96 -10.96
CA GLU A 63 -4.43 -8.69 -10.68
C GLU A 63 -3.68 -8.68 -9.36
N CYS A 64 -2.65 -7.83 -9.30
CA CYS A 64 -1.76 -7.63 -8.17
C CYS A 64 -1.43 -6.13 -8.05
N PRO A 65 -1.58 -5.50 -6.87
CA PRO A 65 -1.52 -4.04 -6.73
C PRO A 65 -0.09 -3.51 -6.61
N CYS A 66 0.91 -4.33 -6.32
CA CYS A 66 2.26 -3.83 -6.10
C CYS A 66 3.29 -4.94 -6.23
N PRO A 67 4.57 -4.59 -6.45
CA PRO A 67 5.65 -5.57 -6.31
C PRO A 67 5.73 -6.10 -4.87
N PHE A 68 6.30 -7.30 -4.70
CA PHE A 68 6.64 -7.83 -3.39
C PHE A 68 7.61 -6.89 -2.67
N HIS A 69 7.20 -6.40 -1.48
CA HIS A 69 7.89 -5.30 -0.81
C HIS A 69 7.69 -5.32 0.70
N SER A 70 8.62 -4.69 1.42
CA SER A 70 8.51 -4.38 2.85
C SER A 70 8.75 -2.90 3.10
N HIS A 71 8.05 -2.35 4.07
CA HIS A 71 8.30 -1.03 4.62
C HIS A 71 9.32 -1.09 5.76
N ALA A 72 9.96 0.02 6.09
CA ALA A 72 10.89 0.09 7.21
C ALA A 72 10.25 0.61 8.50
N ALA A 73 9.23 1.45 8.36
CA ALA A 73 8.51 2.03 9.48
C ALA A 73 6.99 1.80 9.40
N GLN A 74 6.42 1.73 8.20
CA GLN A 74 4.97 1.65 8.00
C GLN A 74 4.42 0.27 8.37
N TRP A 75 3.26 0.28 9.02
CA TRP A 75 2.39 -0.87 9.20
C TRP A 75 1.28 -0.84 8.15
N GLU A 76 0.91 -2.01 7.64
CA GLU A 76 -0.21 -2.14 6.71
C GLU A 76 -1.14 -3.26 7.16
N LEU A 77 -2.42 -2.92 7.31
CA LEU A 77 -3.50 -3.87 7.59
C LEU A 77 -4.41 -3.96 6.38
N TYR A 78 -4.59 -5.18 5.89
CA TYR A 78 -5.58 -5.51 4.87
C TYR A 78 -6.78 -6.21 5.52
N VAL A 79 -7.99 -5.76 5.19
CA VAL A 79 -9.24 -6.45 5.54
C VAL A 79 -9.97 -6.80 4.26
N PHE A 80 -10.06 -8.08 3.93
CA PHE A 80 -10.70 -8.56 2.71
C PHE A 80 -12.22 -8.61 2.88
N LEU A 81 -12.95 -8.01 1.94
CA LEU A 81 -14.39 -7.79 2.03
C LEU A 81 -15.19 -8.76 1.13
N ALA A 82 -14.64 -9.10 -0.03
CA ALA A 82 -15.26 -9.96 -1.03
C ALA A 82 -14.18 -10.57 -1.93
N GLY A 83 -14.49 -11.68 -2.60
CA GLY A 83 -13.56 -12.39 -3.47
C GLY A 83 -12.60 -13.30 -2.71
N THR A 84 -11.63 -13.86 -3.43
CA THR A 84 -10.58 -14.73 -2.88
C THR A 84 -9.23 -14.37 -3.50
N GLY A 85 -8.17 -14.51 -2.72
CA GLY A 85 -6.82 -14.16 -3.11
C GLY A 85 -5.78 -15.02 -2.42
N THR A 86 -4.52 -14.70 -2.70
CA THR A 86 -3.37 -15.29 -2.04
C THR A 86 -2.45 -14.17 -1.58
N VAL A 87 -2.06 -14.21 -0.30
CA VAL A 87 -1.02 -13.37 0.27
C VAL A 87 0.29 -14.15 0.26
N ARG A 88 1.32 -13.57 -0.34
CA ARG A 88 2.69 -14.07 -0.36
C ARG A 88 3.50 -13.37 0.73
N THR A 89 4.25 -14.14 1.51
CA THR A 89 5.17 -13.67 2.56
C THR A 89 6.49 -14.46 2.53
N ASP A 90 7.41 -14.16 3.45
CA ASP A 90 8.62 -14.98 3.70
C ASP A 90 8.28 -16.40 4.18
N ALA A 91 7.14 -16.59 4.84
CA ALA A 91 6.63 -17.90 5.26
C ALA A 91 5.94 -18.69 4.13
N GLY A 92 5.75 -18.08 2.96
CA GLY A 92 5.07 -18.67 1.81
C GLY A 92 3.71 -18.03 1.51
N ASP A 93 2.90 -18.78 0.75
CA ASP A 93 1.63 -18.32 0.20
C ASP A 93 0.45 -18.82 1.05
N THR A 94 -0.40 -17.88 1.47
CA THR A 94 -1.59 -18.15 2.29
C THR A 94 -2.85 -17.69 1.56
N PRO A 95 -3.88 -18.54 1.39
CA PRO A 95 -5.16 -18.12 0.81
C PRO A 95 -5.89 -17.16 1.75
N VAL A 96 -6.61 -16.20 1.18
CA VAL A 96 -7.44 -15.23 1.89
C VAL A 96 -8.77 -15.03 1.18
N GLY A 97 -9.79 -14.64 1.92
CA GLY A 97 -11.11 -14.29 1.41
C GLY A 97 -11.87 -13.33 2.31
N ALA A 98 -13.14 -13.14 2.01
CA ALA A 98 -14.01 -12.23 2.75
C ALA A 98 -14.01 -12.52 4.27
N GLY A 99 -13.75 -11.49 5.08
CA GLY A 99 -13.66 -11.56 6.53
C GLY A 99 -12.25 -11.74 7.07
N ASP A 100 -11.27 -12.11 6.24
CA ASP A 100 -9.88 -12.25 6.67
C ASP A 100 -9.21 -10.89 6.87
N GLY A 101 -8.43 -10.79 7.93
CA GLY A 101 -7.56 -9.66 8.23
C GLY A 101 -6.09 -10.09 8.21
N VAL A 102 -5.24 -9.34 7.51
CA VAL A 102 -3.82 -9.62 7.39
C VAL A 102 -3.01 -8.38 7.74
N LEU A 103 -2.16 -8.48 8.74
CA LEU A 103 -1.31 -7.41 9.23
C LEU A 103 0.14 -7.64 8.80
N HIS A 104 0.74 -6.62 8.20
CA HIS A 104 2.13 -6.61 7.79
C HIS A 104 2.90 -5.57 8.61
N PRO A 105 3.76 -6.02 9.55
CA PRO A 105 4.63 -5.13 10.28
C PRO A 105 5.81 -4.66 9.41
N PRO A 106 6.53 -3.63 9.86
CA PRO A 106 7.79 -3.22 9.26
C PRO A 106 8.78 -4.39 9.08
N ALA A 107 9.61 -4.27 8.05
CA ALA A 107 10.60 -5.24 7.58
C ALA A 107 10.04 -6.60 7.13
N LYS A 108 8.71 -6.79 7.12
CA LYS A 108 8.08 -8.00 6.59
C LYS A 108 7.54 -7.79 5.20
N ALA A 109 8.18 -8.46 4.25
CA ALA A 109 7.82 -8.35 2.85
C ALA A 109 6.52 -9.09 2.56
N HIS A 110 5.65 -8.46 1.81
CA HIS A 110 4.36 -9.00 1.46
C HIS A 110 3.90 -8.53 0.08
N GLN A 111 2.92 -9.27 -0.44
CA GLN A 111 2.21 -9.00 -1.69
C GLN A 111 0.95 -9.83 -1.67
N PHE A 112 -0.12 -9.37 -2.31
CA PHE A 112 -1.27 -10.22 -2.55
C PHE A 112 -1.73 -10.11 -4.00
N THR A 113 -2.39 -11.17 -4.46
CA THR A 113 -2.91 -11.31 -5.81
C THR A 113 -4.33 -11.85 -5.72
N ASN A 114 -5.23 -11.34 -6.55
CA ASN A 114 -6.53 -11.96 -6.74
C ASN A 114 -6.35 -13.27 -7.54
N THR A 115 -6.45 -14.41 -6.85
CA THR A 115 -6.36 -15.76 -7.43
C THR A 115 -7.74 -16.39 -7.65
N GLY A 116 -8.81 -15.66 -7.31
CA GLY A 116 -10.19 -16.06 -7.52
C GLY A 116 -10.74 -15.73 -8.91
N ALA A 117 -12.05 -15.94 -9.08
CA ALA A 117 -12.78 -15.71 -10.32
C ALA A 117 -13.66 -14.45 -10.32
N THR A 118 -13.66 -13.67 -9.23
CA THR A 118 -14.45 -12.44 -9.06
C THR A 118 -13.56 -11.33 -8.51
N ASP A 119 -14.03 -10.08 -8.53
CA ASP A 119 -13.30 -8.95 -7.95
C ASP A 119 -12.98 -9.21 -6.46
N LEU A 120 -11.71 -9.04 -6.09
CA LEU A 120 -11.24 -9.04 -4.70
C LEU A 120 -11.33 -7.61 -4.17
N LEU A 121 -12.16 -7.40 -3.15
CA LEU A 121 -12.34 -6.11 -2.49
C LEU A 121 -11.65 -6.13 -1.13
N TYR A 122 -10.97 -5.05 -0.76
CA TYR A 122 -10.27 -4.95 0.52
C TYR A 122 -10.19 -3.51 1.02
N TYR A 123 -10.14 -3.34 2.33
CA TYR A 123 -9.61 -2.11 2.91
C TYR A 123 -8.11 -2.25 3.14
N LEU A 124 -7.35 -1.22 2.76
CA LEU A 124 -5.98 -0.99 3.21
C LEU A 124 -6.02 0.12 4.26
N ILE A 125 -5.46 -0.18 5.44
CA ILE A 125 -5.22 0.77 6.51
C ILE A 125 -3.72 0.83 6.77
N ALA A 126 -3.14 2.03 6.71
CA ALA A 126 -1.72 2.24 6.98
C ALA A 126 -1.51 3.43 7.92
N ASP A 127 -0.49 3.38 8.77
CA ASP A 127 -0.14 4.48 9.68
C ASP A 127 0.65 5.61 8.99
N ASN A 128 1.13 5.37 7.77
CA ASN A 128 1.78 6.33 6.86
C ASN A 128 2.82 7.24 7.55
N PRO A 129 3.90 6.66 8.10
CA PRO A 129 4.90 7.41 8.86
C PRO A 129 5.56 8.50 7.99
N PRO A 130 5.97 9.64 8.58
CA PRO A 130 6.60 10.75 7.85
C PRO A 130 7.86 10.35 7.08
N VAL A 131 8.61 9.38 7.60
CA VAL A 131 9.83 8.85 7.00
C VAL A 131 9.67 7.35 6.84
N ASP A 132 9.96 6.86 5.64
CA ASP A 132 9.93 5.43 5.34
C ASP A 132 10.89 5.10 4.21
N HIS A 133 11.33 3.85 4.19
CA HIS A 133 12.07 3.30 3.07
C HIS A 133 11.54 1.90 2.74
N TRP A 134 11.55 1.58 1.47
CA TRP A 134 11.02 0.33 0.94
C TRP A 134 12.15 -0.58 0.52
N HIS A 135 11.95 -1.88 0.70
CA HIS A 135 12.79 -2.92 0.13
C HIS A 135 11.93 -3.84 -0.74
N TYR A 136 12.42 -4.18 -1.93
CA TYR A 136 11.74 -5.00 -2.92
C TYR A 136 12.56 -6.28 -3.20
N PRO A 137 12.33 -7.37 -2.45
CA PRO A 137 13.21 -8.55 -2.49
C PRO A 137 13.39 -9.14 -3.88
N ASP A 138 12.32 -9.25 -4.68
CA ASP A 138 12.37 -9.85 -6.03
C ASP A 138 13.29 -9.10 -7.01
N SER A 139 13.57 -7.81 -6.76
CA SER A 139 14.34 -6.96 -7.67
C SER A 139 15.66 -6.44 -7.09
N GLY A 140 15.91 -6.71 -5.81
CA GLY A 140 17.01 -6.14 -5.02
C GLY A 140 16.95 -4.61 -4.89
N LYS A 141 15.81 -3.99 -5.21
CA LYS A 141 15.64 -2.53 -5.23
C LYS A 141 15.27 -2.03 -3.84
N ARG A 142 15.73 -0.83 -3.51
CA ARG A 142 15.25 -0.04 -2.38
C ARG A 142 14.59 1.24 -2.87
N GLY A 143 13.77 1.85 -2.03
CA GLY A 143 13.24 3.19 -2.27
C GLY A 143 13.21 4.03 -0.99
N LEU A 144 13.31 5.35 -1.14
CA LEU A 144 13.11 6.31 -0.05
C LEU A 144 11.84 7.10 -0.32
N ARG A 145 11.14 7.46 0.75
CA ARG A 145 9.99 8.36 0.67
C ARG A 145 10.42 9.79 0.34
N GLU A 146 11.39 10.34 1.07
CA GLU A 146 11.91 11.69 0.87
C GLU A 146 13.45 11.73 0.96
N PRO A 147 14.17 12.24 -0.06
CA PRO A 147 13.65 12.53 -1.39
C PRO A 147 13.13 11.24 -2.05
N ARG A 148 12.03 11.33 -2.81
CA ARG A 148 11.47 10.14 -3.44
C ARG A 148 12.42 9.58 -4.50
N MET A 149 13.03 8.46 -4.21
CA MET A 149 13.99 7.81 -5.12
C MET A 149 13.95 6.29 -5.02
N PHE A 150 14.37 5.62 -6.10
CA PHE A 150 14.52 4.18 -6.14
C PHE A 150 15.91 3.83 -6.67
N PHE A 151 16.60 2.91 -6.00
CA PHE A 151 17.99 2.58 -6.27
C PHE A 151 18.30 1.13 -5.90
N ARG A 152 19.47 0.63 -6.30
CA ARG A 152 20.02 -0.62 -5.77
C ARG A 152 21.23 -0.23 -4.92
N PRO A 153 21.27 -0.62 -3.64
CA PRO A 153 22.40 -0.28 -2.79
C PRO A 153 23.64 -1.05 -3.26
N HIS A 154 24.77 -0.38 -3.22
CA HIS A 154 26.09 -1.00 -3.27
C HIS A 154 26.73 -0.80 -1.89
N GLU A 155 27.41 -1.82 -1.39
CA GLU A 155 28.18 -1.68 -0.15
C GLU A 155 29.30 -0.67 -0.38
N ALA A 156 29.43 0.26 0.56
CA ALA A 156 30.49 1.25 0.60
C ALA A 156 31.10 1.19 2.00
N ASP A 157 32.41 1.40 2.08
CA ASP A 157 33.05 1.63 3.37
C ASP A 157 32.46 2.89 4.02
N TYR A 158 32.47 2.96 5.35
CA TYR A 158 31.93 4.10 6.08
C TYR A 158 32.58 5.44 5.66
N TRP A 159 33.84 5.42 5.20
CA TRP A 159 34.60 6.61 4.79
C TRP A 159 34.70 6.81 3.28
N ASP A 160 34.09 5.94 2.46
CA ASP A 160 34.20 6.00 1.00
C ASP A 160 33.64 7.32 0.44
N GLY A 161 34.50 8.14 -0.17
CA GLY A 161 34.15 9.44 -0.75
C GLY A 161 34.00 10.60 0.23
N GLU A 162 34.21 10.36 1.53
CA GLU A 162 34.23 11.40 2.57
C GLU A 162 35.66 11.97 2.78
N GLU A 163 36.69 11.20 2.40
CA GLU A 163 38.12 11.59 2.33
C GLU A 163 38.70 11.42 0.92
#